data_AF-A0AAJ1S2L9-F1
#
_entry.id   AF-A0AAJ1S2L9-F1
#
_cell.length_a   1.000
_cell.length_b   1.000
_cell.length_c   1.000
_cell.angle_alpha   90.00
_cell.angle_beta   90.00
_cell.angle_gamma   90.00
#
_symmetry.space_group_name_H-M   'P 1'
#
loop_
_entity.id
_entity.type
_entity.pdbx_description
1 polymer ?
#
loop_
_entity_poly.entity_id
_entity_poly.type
_entity_poly.pdbx_seq_one_letter_code
_entity_poly.pdbx_strand_id
1 'polypeptide(L)' 'MRGHTADVTGVAFSPDGSFLVSGSEDGTVRLWLNYSDAASALCAKLSTNMSRRLWQVWVSPDIDYIEACPGLPIKKEFEW' A
#
# COMPACT_ATOMS: atom_id res chain seq x y z
N MET A 1 -6.58 20.86 -1.30
CA MET A 1 -5.63 20.65 -2.41
C MET A 1 -4.57 19.65 -1.95
N ARG A 2 -4.48 18.48 -2.57
CA ARG A 2 -3.37 17.51 -2.33
C ARG A 2 -2.52 17.47 -3.60
N GLY A 3 -1.79 18.55 -3.87
CA GLY A 3 -1.01 18.73 -5.10
C GLY A 3 0.03 19.83 -4.94
N HIS A 4 0.81 20.06 -6.01
CA HIS A 4 1.71 21.21 -6.10
C HIS A 4 0.92 22.52 -6.09
N THR A 5 1.53 23.59 -5.58
CA THR A 5 0.91 24.93 -5.51
C THR A 5 1.40 25.87 -6.61
N ALA A 6 2.33 25.42 -7.44
CA ALA A 6 2.84 26.12 -8.62
C ALA A 6 3.09 25.11 -9.75
N ASP A 7 3.64 25.58 -10.87
CA ASP A 7 3.82 24.78 -12.08
C ASP A 7 4.73 23.58 -11.84
N VAL A 8 4.35 22.44 -12.43
CA VAL A 8 5.16 21.22 -12.43
C VAL A 8 6.16 21.34 -13.59
N THR A 9 7.45 21.32 -13.27
CA THR A 9 8.54 21.52 -14.23
C THR A 9 9.12 20.22 -14.75
N GLY A 10 8.81 19.09 -14.11
CA GLY A 10 9.27 17.78 -14.56
C GLY A 10 8.54 16.63 -13.88
N VAL A 11 8.48 15.50 -14.58
CA VAL A 11 7.93 14.23 -14.08
C VAL A 11 8.84 13.07 -14.48
N ALA A 12 8.97 12.08 -13.60
CA ALA A 12 9.72 10.86 -13.85
C ALA A 12 8.98 9.66 -13.25
N PHE A 13 8.89 8.57 -14.02
CA PHE A 13 8.37 7.29 -13.54
C PHE A 13 9.51 6.41 -13.07
N SER A 14 9.27 5.61 -12.03
CA SER A 14 10.16 4.50 -11.71
C SER A 14 10.11 3.46 -12.84
N PRO A 15 11.23 2.78 -13.17
CA PRO A 15 11.24 1.79 -14.24
C PRO A 15 10.25 0.63 -14.06
N ASP A 16 9.90 0.32 -12.81
CA ASP A 16 8.95 -0.71 -12.42
C ASP A 16 7.49 -0.20 -12.27
N GLY A 17 7.25 1.11 -12.44
CA GLY A 17 5.92 1.73 -12.31
C GLY A 17 5.42 1.93 -10.88
N SER A 18 6.17 1.48 -9.87
CA SER A 18 5.80 1.54 -8.45
C SER A 18 5.57 2.96 -7.92
N PHE A 19 6.26 3.96 -8.49
CA PHE A 19 6.14 5.35 -8.06
C PHE A 19 6.44 6.35 -9.18
N LEU A 20 5.92 7.56 -9.01
CA LEU A 20 6.21 8.74 -9.83
C LEU A 20 6.78 9.86 -8.95
N VAL A 21 7.76 10.57 -9.47
CA VAL A 21 8.28 11.81 -8.87
C VAL A 21 7.89 12.99 -9.75
N SER A 22 7.43 14.08 -9.12
CA SER A 22 7.20 15.37 -9.77
C SER A 22 7.98 16.49 -9.09
N GLY A 23 8.58 17.39 -9.87
CA GLY A 23 9.22 18.62 -9.39
C GLY A 23 8.41 19.85 -9.79
N SER A 24 8.41 20.90 -8.96
CA SER A 24 7.62 22.10 -9.18
C SER A 24 8.35 23.39 -8.80
N GLU A 25 7.92 24.50 -9.38
CA GLU A 25 8.31 25.85 -8.98
C GLU A 25 7.85 26.22 -7.56
N ASP A 26 7.00 25.40 -6.92
CA ASP A 26 6.65 25.57 -5.50
C ASP A 26 7.80 25.21 -4.55
N GLY A 27 8.98 24.87 -5.10
CA GLY A 27 10.19 24.53 -4.36
C GLY A 27 10.18 23.11 -3.82
N THR A 28 9.20 22.28 -4.19
CA THR A 28 9.08 20.91 -3.71
C THR A 28 9.24 19.87 -4.81
N VAL A 29 9.73 18.71 -4.39
CA VAL A 29 9.66 17.46 -5.13
C VAL A 29 8.69 16.55 -4.38
N ARG A 30 7.77 15.92 -5.09
CA ARG A 30 6.75 15.03 -4.51
C ARG A 30 6.87 13.62 -5.06
N LEU A 31 6.75 12.65 -4.15
CA LEU A 31 6.67 11.23 -4.47
C LEU A 31 5.22 10.77 -4.42
N TRP A 32 4.79 10.11 -5.48
CA TRP A 32 3.45 9.56 -5.64
C TRP A 32 3.57 8.05 -5.72
N LEU A 33 3.02 7.37 -4.72
CA LEU A 33 2.92 5.91 -4.73
C LEU A 33 1.70 5.49 -5.55
N ASN A 34 1.88 4.50 -6.41
CA ASN A 34 0.74 3.78 -6.92
C ASN A 34 0.18 2.90 -5.79
N TYR A 35 -1.07 3.13 -5.39
CA TYR A 35 -1.64 2.47 -4.20
C TYR A 35 -1.79 0.95 -4.37
N SER A 36 -1.86 0.43 -5.60
CA SER A 36 -1.77 -1.02 -5.86
C SER A 36 -0.37 -1.58 -5.52
N ASP A 37 0.67 -0.77 -5.73
CA ASP A 37 2.05 -1.18 -5.48
C ASP A 37 2.42 -1.03 -4.01
N ALA A 38 1.80 -0.11 -3.27
CA ALA A 38 1.99 -0.03 -1.82
C ALA A 38 1.48 -1.30 -1.10
N ALA A 39 0.30 -1.79 -1.48
CA ALA A 39 -0.23 -3.06 -0.95
C ALA A 39 0.66 -4.24 -1.37
N SER A 40 1.05 -4.30 -2.65
CA SER A 40 1.91 -5.36 -3.18
C SER A 40 3.31 -5.36 -2.56
N ALA A 41 3.90 -4.19 -2.31
CA ALA A 41 5.20 -4.03 -1.65
C ALA A 41 5.15 -4.44 -0.17
N LEU A 42 4.02 -4.22 0.50
CA LEU A 42 3.78 -4.78 1.84
C LEU A 42 3.73 -6.31 1.78
N CYS A 43 3.03 -6.88 0.80
CA CYS A 43 2.97 -8.34 0.62
C CYS A 43 4.34 -8.98 0.40
N ALA A 44 5.27 -8.31 -0.27
CA ALA A 44 6.64 -8.79 -0.43
C ALA A 44 7.44 -8.88 0.89
N LYS A 45 6.99 -8.21 1.95
CA LYS A 45 7.64 -8.20 3.28
C LYS A 45 6.94 -9.09 4.30
N LEU A 46 5.69 -9.47 4.04
CA LEU A 46 4.91 -10.30 4.94
C LEU A 46 5.14 -11.78 4.63
N SER A 47 5.10 -12.61 5.67
CA SER A 47 5.17 -14.07 5.53
C SER A 47 3.79 -14.74 5.56
N THR A 48 2.76 -14.04 6.03
CA THR A 48 1.39 -14.59 6.18
C THR A 48 0.34 -13.49 6.04
N ASN A 49 -0.88 -13.86 5.66
CA ASN A 49 -2.09 -13.07 5.90
C ASN A 49 -2.49 -13.09 7.39
N MET A 50 -3.24 -12.08 7.81
CA MET A 50 -3.86 -12.01 9.13
C MET A 50 -4.85 -13.17 9.32
N SER A 51 -4.95 -13.71 10.54
CA SER A 51 -5.96 -14.74 10.83
C SER A 51 -7.38 -14.19 10.71
N ARG A 52 -8.36 -15.08 10.50
CA ARG A 52 -9.79 -14.69 10.45
C ARG A 52 -10.27 -14.06 11.76
N ARG A 53 -9.76 -14.52 12.90
CA ARG A 53 -10.11 -13.97 14.21
C ARG A 53 -9.55 -12.55 14.37
N LEU A 54 -8.27 -12.33 14.04
CA LEU A 54 -7.71 -10.98 14.10
C LEU A 54 -8.41 -10.03 13.12
N TRP A 55 -8.88 -10.50 11.96
CA TRP A 55 -9.73 -9.70 11.07
C TRP A 55 -11.02 -9.24 11.76
N GLN A 56 -11.74 -10.16 12.40
CA GLN A 56 -12.96 -9.82 13.12
C GLN A 56 -12.72 -8.83 14.27
N VAL A 57 -11.57 -8.92 14.96
CA VAL A 57 -11.24 -8.07 16.11
C VAL A 57 -10.71 -6.69 15.69
N TRP A 58 -9.82 -6.65 14.70
CA TRP A 58 -9.05 -5.45 14.36
C TRP A 58 -9.55 -4.72 13.11
N VAL A 59 -10.26 -5.40 12.21
CA VAL A 59 -10.84 -4.78 11.00
C VAL A 59 -12.33 -4.54 11.22
N SER A 60 -13.13 -5.61 11.26
CA SER A 60 -14.55 -5.57 11.58
C SER A 60 -15.14 -6.98 11.51
N PRO A 61 -16.09 -7.34 12.39
CA PRO A 61 -16.86 -8.58 12.24
C PRO A 61 -17.85 -8.55 11.06
N ASP A 62 -18.25 -7.36 10.60
CA ASP A 62 -19.27 -7.16 9.57
C ASP A 62 -18.69 -7.07 8.14
N ILE A 63 -17.37 -7.12 8.01
CA ILE A 63 -16.68 -7.11 6.72
C ILE A 63 -16.20 -8.52 6.42
N ASP A 64 -16.60 -9.06 5.28
CA ASP A 64 -16.13 -10.36 4.81
C ASP A 64 -14.60 -10.43 4.81
N TYR A 65 -14.08 -11.56 5.27
CA TYR A 65 -12.65 -11.80 5.28
C TYR A 65 -12.11 -11.80 3.85
N ILE A 66 -11.07 -11.00 3.60
CA ILE A 66 -10.30 -11.02 2.36
C ILE A 66 -8.83 -11.34 2.64
N GLU A 67 -8.20 -12.03 1.70
CA GLU A 67 -6.74 -12.17 1.69
C GLU A 67 -6.13 -10.87 1.18
N ALA A 68 -5.58 -10.07 2.10
CA ALA A 68 -4.92 -8.80 1.76
C ALA A 68 -3.72 -9.02 0.83
N CYS A 69 -3.03 -10.15 0.98
CA CYS A 69 -1.91 -10.56 0.15
C CYS A 69 -2.16 -11.92 -0.49
N PRO A 70 -2.61 -11.97 -1.76
CA PRO A 70 -2.92 -13.22 -2.45
C PRO A 70 -1.73 -14.19 -2.43
N GLY A 71 -2.01 -15.46 -2.12
CA GLY A 71 -1.00 -16.54 -2.15
C GLY A 71 -0.13 -16.66 -0.90
N LEU A 72 -0.19 -15.71 0.04
CA LEU A 72 0.44 -15.89 1.35
C LEU A 72 -0.43 -16.76 2.26
N PRO A 73 0.16 -17.67 3.07
CA PRO A 73 -0.59 -18.51 3.98
C PRO A 73 -1.33 -17.65 5.02
N ILE A 74 -2.48 -18.10 5.50
CA ILE A 74 -3.20 -17.44 6.61
C ILE A 74 -2.55 -17.87 7.93
N LYS A 75 -2.21 -16.91 8.80
CA LYS A 75 -1.65 -17.21 10.12
C LYS A 75 -2.60 -18.14 10.88
N LYS A 76 -2.14 -19.34 11.22
CA LYS A 76 -2.83 -20.18 12.19
C LYS A 76 -2.58 -19.59 13.57
N GLU A 77 -3.65 -19.32 14.29
CA GLU A 77 -3.52 -19.07 15.72
C GLU A 77 -3.36 -20.41 16.42
N PHE A 78 -2.35 -20.50 17.28
CA PHE A 78 -2.23 -21.65 18.16
C PHE A 78 -3.30 -21.51 19.24
N GLU A 79 -4.22 -22.47 19.27
CA GLU A 79 -5.07 -22.73 20.43
C GLU A 79 -4.18 -23.39 21.49
N TRP A 80 -4.08 -22.76 22.66
CA TRP A 80 -3.51 -23.37 23.86
C TRP A 80 -4.63 -23.98 24.71
#